data_AF-A0A4D4KSX8-F1
#
_entry.id   AF-A0A4D4KSX8-F1
#
_cell.length_a   1.000
_cell.length_b   1.000
_cell.length_c   1.000
_cell.angle_alpha   90.00
_cell.angle_beta   90.00
_cell.angle_gamma   90.00
#
_symmetry.space_group_name_H-M   'P 1'
#
loop_
_entity.id
_entity.type
_entity.pdbx_description
1 polymer ?
#
loop_
_entity_poly.entity_id
_entity_poly.type
_entity_poly.pdbx_seq_one_letter_code
_entity_poly.pdbx_strand_id
1 'polypeptide(L)'
;MRWQPVQQRRQECPIARPEPDLLLAELVREAGGDTVKVATRGPARSRDVLAGPGVDITGQVGSEELHVTGLTTREIGLKAAEHGIPLFELSRRTVSLEAAFMDLTRDAKEALNLIGDTGRQDLGELRRVLGVLREVADSPSSEPLLSPQPDIVDIDMLCAGVRTSPGS
;
A
#
# COMPACT_ATOMS: atom_id res chain seq x y z
N MET A 1 28.77 44.40 -30.08
CA MET A 1 28.47 43.07 -29.50
C MET A 1 27.33 42.45 -30.29
N ARG A 2 27.54 41.28 -30.91
CA ARG A 2 26.57 40.60 -31.79
C ARG A 2 26.16 39.31 -31.09
N TRP A 3 24.88 39.20 -30.71
CA TRP A 3 24.30 37.99 -30.12
C TRP A 3 24.10 36.94 -31.23
N GLN A 4 24.50 35.69 -31.00
CA GLN A 4 24.16 34.56 -31.89
C GLN A 4 23.23 33.59 -31.15
N PRO A 5 22.13 33.13 -31.76
CA PRO A 5 21.24 32.17 -31.13
C PRO A 5 21.83 30.76 -31.23
N VAL A 6 21.79 30.01 -30.12
CA VAL A 6 22.19 28.61 -30.12
C VAL A 6 21.15 27.82 -30.91
N GLN A 7 21.56 27.29 -32.07
CA GLN A 7 20.82 26.26 -32.80
C GLN A 7 20.93 24.98 -31.99
N GLN A 8 20.04 24.80 -31.02
CA GLN A 8 19.98 23.58 -30.22
C GLN A 8 19.50 22.45 -31.13
N ARG A 9 20.47 21.64 -31.59
CA ARG A 9 20.22 20.33 -32.19
C ARG A 9 19.20 19.58 -31.35
N ARG A 10 18.12 19.09 -31.97
CA ARG A 10 17.31 18.00 -31.43
C ARG A 10 18.25 16.81 -31.23
N GLN A 11 18.87 16.70 -30.06
CA GLN A 11 19.50 15.47 -29.62
C GLN A 11 18.36 14.66 -29.00
N GLU A 12 18.06 13.49 -29.58
CA GLU A 12 17.06 12.57 -29.04
C GLU A 12 17.36 12.28 -27.56
N CYS A 13 16.30 12.27 -26.74
CA CYS A 13 16.37 12.05 -25.30
C CYS A 13 16.81 10.60 -24.99
N PRO A 14 17.75 10.35 -24.05
CA PRO A 14 18.29 9.02 -23.76
C PRO A 14 17.33 8.09 -23.00
N ILE A 15 16.14 8.55 -22.63
CA ILE A 15 15.08 7.73 -22.03
C ILE A 15 14.07 7.34 -23.11
N ALA A 16 14.41 6.31 -23.90
CA ALA A 16 13.42 5.66 -24.74
C ALA A 16 12.25 5.19 -23.84
N ARG A 17 11.03 5.68 -24.09
CA ARG A 17 9.85 5.09 -23.45
C ARG A 17 9.76 3.64 -23.95
N PRO A 18 9.69 2.65 -23.06
CA PRO A 18 9.44 1.28 -23.48
C PRO A 18 8.11 1.22 -24.25
N GLU A 19 8.09 0.45 -25.34
CA GLU A 19 6.86 0.15 -26.07
C GLU A 19 5.82 -0.44 -25.10
N PRO A 20 4.53 -0.12 -25.27
CA PRO A 20 3.48 -0.50 -24.32
C PRO A 20 3.42 -2.02 -24.05
N ASP A 21 3.75 -2.86 -25.03
CA ASP A 21 3.80 -4.31 -24.87
C ASP A 21 4.92 -4.78 -23.93
N LEU A 22 6.04 -4.04 -23.89
CA LEU A 22 7.20 -4.35 -23.04
C LEU A 22 6.95 -3.93 -21.59
N LEU A 23 6.24 -2.81 -21.40
CA LEU A 23 5.71 -2.39 -20.09
C LEU A 23 4.73 -3.42 -19.52
N LEU A 24 3.87 -3.97 -20.37
CA LEU A 24 2.89 -4.98 -19.97
C LEU A 24 3.57 -6.30 -19.58
N ALA A 25 4.50 -6.79 -20.40
CA ALA A 25 5.24 -8.01 -20.10
C ALA A 25 6.05 -7.90 -18.80
N GLU A 26 6.63 -6.73 -18.55
CA GLU A 26 7.37 -6.45 -17.32
C GLU A 26 6.46 -6.42 -16.09
N LEU A 27 5.30 -5.77 -16.18
CA LEU A 27 4.33 -5.72 -15.10
C LEU A 27 3.82 -7.12 -14.72
N VAL A 28 3.51 -7.95 -15.71
CA VAL A 28 3.10 -9.34 -15.49
C VAL A 28 4.24 -10.14 -14.86
N ARG A 29 5.49 -9.93 -15.29
CA ARG A 29 6.67 -10.58 -14.72
C ARG A 29 6.91 -10.19 -13.26
N GLU A 30 6.84 -8.90 -12.92
CA GLU A 30 6.95 -8.39 -11.55
C GLU A 30 5.84 -8.95 -10.64
N ALA A 31 4.64 -9.15 -11.18
CA ALA A 31 3.53 -9.79 -10.47
C ALA A 31 3.61 -11.33 -10.41
N GLY A 32 4.73 -11.94 -10.82
CA GLY A 32 4.94 -13.40 -10.78
C GLY A 32 4.38 -14.18 -11.97
N GLY A 33 4.11 -13.50 -13.09
CA GLY A 33 3.34 -14.00 -14.22
C GLY A 33 4.05 -14.83 -15.28
N ASP A 34 5.33 -15.15 -15.11
CA ASP A 34 6.00 -16.18 -15.94
C ASP A 34 6.53 -17.31 -15.06
N THR A 35 5.59 -17.92 -14.34
CA THR A 35 5.84 -19.04 -13.43
C THR A 35 5.46 -20.34 -14.12
N VAL A 36 6.31 -21.36 -14.02
CA VAL A 36 6.02 -22.72 -14.47
C VAL A 36 5.62 -23.57 -13.27
N LYS A 37 4.44 -24.18 -13.34
CA LYS A 37 4.02 -25.22 -12.40
C LYS A 37 4.66 -26.54 -12.80
N VAL A 38 5.25 -27.22 -11.82
CA VAL A 38 5.85 -28.55 -11.97
C VAL A 38 5.24 -29.47 -10.92
N ALA A 39 4.63 -30.59 -11.33
CA ALA A 39 4.21 -31.64 -10.41
C ALA A 39 5.05 -32.90 -10.61
N THR A 40 5.61 -33.45 -9.53
CA THR A 40 6.53 -34.59 -9.56
C THR A 40 6.64 -35.27 -8.21
N ARG A 41 6.85 -36.59 -8.20
CA ARG A 41 7.12 -37.37 -6.99
C ARG A 41 8.45 -37.02 -6.32
N GLY A 42 9.36 -36.37 -7.05
CA GLY A 42 10.69 -35.99 -6.58
C GLY A 42 10.90 -34.47 -6.52
N PRO A 43 10.13 -33.71 -5.73
CA PRO A 43 10.19 -32.24 -5.71
C PRO A 43 11.51 -31.73 -5.14
N ALA A 44 12.10 -32.40 -4.14
CA ALA A 44 13.42 -32.04 -3.62
C ALA A 44 14.50 -32.20 -4.69
N ARG A 45 14.55 -33.37 -5.34
CA ARG A 45 15.52 -33.65 -6.41
C ARG A 45 15.34 -32.72 -7.62
N SER A 46 14.10 -32.33 -7.91
CA SER A 46 13.81 -31.36 -8.97
C SER A 46 14.32 -29.97 -8.61
N ARG A 47 14.18 -29.52 -7.35
CA ARG A 47 14.78 -28.25 -6.90
C ARG A 47 16.29 -28.26 -7.13
N ASP A 48 16.98 -29.33 -6.75
CA ASP A 48 18.43 -29.42 -6.88
C ASP A 48 18.90 -29.33 -8.33
N VAL A 49 18.20 -30.02 -9.25
CA VAL A 49 18.56 -30.07 -10.67
C VAL A 49 18.20 -28.76 -11.41
N LEU A 50 17.12 -28.11 -11.02
CA LEU A 50 16.65 -26.88 -11.67
C LEU A 50 17.37 -25.62 -11.14
N ALA A 51 17.93 -25.69 -9.93
CA ALA A 51 18.67 -24.58 -9.32
C ALA A 51 19.77 -24.04 -10.25
N GLY A 52 19.88 -22.72 -10.29
CA GLY A 52 20.86 -22.03 -11.10
C GLY A 52 20.73 -20.52 -10.96
N PRO A 53 21.66 -19.75 -11.57
CA PRO A 53 21.59 -18.31 -11.55
C PRO A 53 20.28 -17.79 -12.16
N GLY A 54 19.57 -16.92 -11.43
CA GLY A 54 18.31 -16.32 -11.90
C GLY A 54 17.08 -17.23 -11.87
N VAL A 55 17.19 -18.43 -11.28
CA VAL A 55 16.06 -19.35 -11.09
C VAL A 55 15.56 -19.24 -9.66
N ASP A 56 14.28 -18.93 -9.47
CA ASP A 56 13.61 -19.02 -8.17
C ASP A 56 12.61 -20.17 -8.17
N ILE A 57 12.61 -20.96 -7.09
CA ILE A 57 11.80 -22.17 -6.97
C ILE A 57 11.09 -22.17 -5.63
N THR A 58 9.77 -22.00 -5.67
CA THR A 58 8.91 -22.05 -4.50
C THR A 58 8.07 -23.33 -4.47
N GLY A 59 7.62 -23.73 -3.29
CA GLY A 59 6.75 -24.89 -3.11
C GLY A 59 6.72 -25.34 -1.66
N GLN A 60 5.62 -25.92 -1.23
CA GLN A 60 5.46 -26.38 0.15
C GLN A 60 6.24 -27.67 0.41
N VAL A 61 6.86 -27.80 1.58
CA VAL A 61 7.54 -29.04 1.99
C VAL A 61 6.51 -30.16 2.09
N GLY A 62 6.82 -31.33 1.50
CA GLY A 62 5.92 -32.48 1.43
C GLY A 62 4.88 -32.42 0.31
N SER A 63 4.78 -31.31 -0.43
CA SER A 63 3.99 -31.22 -1.66
C SER A 63 4.77 -31.80 -2.85
N GLU A 64 4.08 -32.45 -3.77
CA GLU A 64 4.61 -32.85 -5.08
C GLU A 64 4.67 -31.68 -6.09
N GLU A 65 4.22 -30.48 -5.71
CA GLU A 65 4.16 -29.31 -6.57
C GLU A 65 5.26 -28.29 -6.29
N LEU A 66 5.84 -27.75 -7.36
CA LEU A 66 6.78 -26.64 -7.38
C LEU A 66 6.29 -25.55 -8.35
N HIS A 67 6.67 -24.31 -8.04
CA HIS A 67 6.54 -23.16 -8.91
C HIS A 67 7.94 -22.64 -9.22
N VAL A 68 8.28 -22.57 -10.51
CA VAL A 68 9.62 -22.23 -10.99
C VAL A 68 9.53 -20.97 -11.83
N THR A 69 10.34 -19.96 -11.53
CA THR A 69 10.55 -18.77 -12.38
C THR A 69 11.98 -18.77 -12.92
N GLY A 70 12.21 -18.07 -14.04
CA GLY A 70 13.53 -17.98 -14.66
C GLY A 70 13.92 -19.17 -15.57
N LEU A 71 13.05 -20.17 -15.70
CA LEU A 71 13.19 -21.26 -16.68
C LEU A 71 11.89 -21.46 -17.45
N THR A 72 12.02 -21.77 -18.74
CA THR A 72 10.88 -22.17 -19.56
C THR A 72 10.46 -23.61 -19.27
N THR A 73 9.20 -23.93 -19.57
CA THR A 73 8.66 -25.30 -19.61
C THR A 73 9.58 -26.27 -20.35
N ARG A 74 10.19 -25.83 -21.47
CA ARG A 74 11.07 -26.68 -22.28
C ARG A 74 12.37 -27.01 -21.54
N GLU A 75 13.02 -26.01 -20.95
CA GLU A 75 14.27 -26.21 -20.21
C GLU A 75 14.06 -27.09 -18.98
N ILE A 76 12.96 -26.86 -18.25
CA ILE A 76 12.59 -27.69 -17.10
C ILE A 76 12.36 -29.14 -17.53
N GLY A 77 11.60 -29.37 -18.60
CA GLY A 77 11.34 -30.71 -19.12
C GLY A 77 12.61 -31.43 -19.57
N LEU A 78 13.51 -30.72 -20.24
CA LEU A 78 14.79 -31.28 -20.70
C LEU A 78 15.67 -31.69 -19.53
N LYS A 79 15.90 -30.77 -18.57
CA LYS A 79 16.68 -31.07 -17.36
C LYS A 79 16.08 -32.22 -16.56
N ALA A 80 14.76 -32.24 -16.37
CA ALA A 80 14.10 -33.32 -15.67
C ALA A 80 14.32 -34.67 -16.36
N ALA A 81 14.20 -34.73 -17.69
CA ALA A 81 14.43 -35.93 -18.48
C ALA A 81 15.88 -36.43 -18.41
N GLU A 82 16.86 -35.54 -18.55
CA GLU A 82 18.30 -35.86 -18.44
C GLU A 82 18.65 -36.52 -17.09
N HIS A 83 17.95 -36.11 -16.03
CA HIS A 83 18.15 -36.65 -14.70
C HIS A 83 17.17 -37.78 -14.34
N GLY A 84 16.30 -38.22 -15.25
CA GLY A 84 15.33 -39.30 -15.01
C GLY A 84 14.27 -38.95 -13.96
N ILE A 85 13.86 -37.68 -13.89
CA ILE A 85 12.82 -37.18 -12.99
C ILE A 85 11.48 -37.20 -13.74
N PRO A 86 10.50 -38.04 -13.33
CA PRO A 86 9.19 -38.02 -13.95
C PRO A 86 8.43 -36.74 -13.58
N LEU A 87 7.87 -36.08 -14.58
CA LEU A 87 6.97 -34.94 -14.41
C LEU A 87 5.54 -35.41 -14.70
N PHE A 88 4.65 -35.19 -13.75
CA PHE A 88 3.22 -35.49 -13.88
C PHE A 88 2.45 -34.32 -14.48
N GLU A 89 2.91 -33.09 -14.19
CA GLU A 89 2.38 -31.87 -14.77
C GLU A 89 3.54 -30.92 -15.05
N LEU A 90 3.47 -30.23 -16.19
CA LEU A 90 4.39 -29.17 -16.54
C LEU A 90 3.64 -28.11 -17.35
N SER A 91 3.16 -27.06 -16.67
CA SER A 91 2.24 -26.07 -17.24
C SER A 91 2.73 -24.65 -16.95
N ARG A 92 2.58 -23.75 -17.92
CA ARG A 92 2.83 -22.32 -17.69
C ARG A 92 1.64 -21.73 -16.94
N ARG A 93 1.91 -20.92 -15.92
CA ARG A 93 0.93 -20.09 -15.23
C ARG A 93 1.22 -18.65 -15.57
N THR A 94 0.30 -18.03 -16.30
CA THR A 94 0.28 -16.58 -16.51
C THR A 94 -0.68 -15.96 -15.53
N VAL A 95 -0.26 -14.90 -14.84
CA VAL A 95 -1.17 -14.07 -14.06
C VAL A 95 -1.90 -13.16 -15.05
N SER A 96 -3.21 -12.95 -14.86
CA SER A 96 -3.95 -12.02 -15.72
C SER A 96 -3.50 -10.57 -15.46
N LEU A 97 -3.62 -9.70 -16.46
CA LEU A 97 -3.32 -8.27 -16.29
C LEU A 97 -4.16 -7.64 -15.18
N GLU A 98 -5.44 -8.00 -15.11
CA GLU A 98 -6.33 -7.53 -14.05
C GLU A 98 -5.78 -7.93 -12.67
N ALA A 99 -5.39 -9.19 -12.50
CA ALA A 99 -4.83 -9.65 -11.22
C ALA A 99 -3.53 -8.93 -10.87
N ALA A 100 -2.61 -8.78 -11.84
CA ALA A 100 -1.38 -8.02 -11.66
C ALA A 100 -1.64 -6.55 -11.27
N PHE A 101 -2.63 -5.92 -11.91
CA PHE A 101 -3.04 -4.55 -11.58
C PHE A 101 -3.70 -4.44 -10.19
N MET A 102 -4.52 -5.43 -9.81
CA MET A 102 -5.14 -5.48 -8.49
C MET A 102 -4.11 -5.66 -7.39
N ASP A 103 -3.07 -6.46 -7.61
CA ASP A 103 -1.96 -6.61 -6.66
C ASP A 103 -1.15 -5.31 -6.55
N LEU A 104 -0.82 -4.64 -7.66
CA LEU A 104 -0.10 -3.37 -7.64
C LEU A 104 -0.83 -2.27 -6.86
N THR A 105 -2.17 -2.24 -6.92
CA THR A 105 -2.98 -1.20 -6.29
C THR A 105 -3.47 -1.55 -4.88
N ARG A 106 -3.13 -2.75 -4.39
CA ARG A 106 -3.54 -3.27 -3.08
C ARG A 106 -3.17 -2.33 -1.94
N ASP A 107 -1.90 -1.96 -1.84
CA ASP A 107 -1.38 -1.13 -0.75
C ASP A 107 -2.03 0.26 -0.72
N ALA A 108 -2.21 0.87 -1.89
CA ALA A 108 -2.87 2.17 -2.02
C ALA A 108 -4.34 2.11 -1.58
N LYS A 109 -5.04 1.03 -1.93
CA LYS A 109 -6.43 0.80 -1.51
C LYS A 109 -6.54 0.55 -0.01
N GLU A 110 -5.62 -0.22 0.57
CA GLU A 110 -5.56 -0.47 2.01
C GLU A 110 -5.28 0.82 2.79
N ALA A 111 -4.34 1.64 2.34
CA ALA A 111 -4.08 2.95 2.92
C ALA A 111 -5.32 3.85 2.88
N LEU A 112 -6.05 3.88 1.76
CA LEU A 112 -7.26 4.69 1.63
C LEU A 112 -8.40 4.20 2.53
N ASN A 113 -8.55 2.89 2.69
CA ASN A 113 -9.52 2.30 3.61
C ASN A 113 -9.22 2.70 5.05
N LEU A 114 -7.95 2.59 5.47
CA LEU A 114 -7.52 2.95 6.82
C LEU A 114 -7.81 4.43 7.11
N ILE A 115 -7.44 5.33 6.19
CA ILE A 115 -7.73 6.77 6.30
C ILE A 115 -9.24 7.01 6.42
N GLY A 116 -10.03 6.35 5.57
CA GLY A 116 -11.48 6.47 5.57
C GLY A 116 -12.14 5.98 6.86
N ASP A 117 -11.62 4.90 7.45
CA ASP A 117 -12.10 4.34 8.71
C ASP A 117 -11.80 5.29 9.87
N THR A 118 -10.57 5.78 9.98
CA THR A 118 -10.19 6.76 11.00
C THR A 118 -11.00 8.04 10.88
N GLY A 119 -11.14 8.60 9.66
CA GLY A 119 -11.95 9.79 9.45
C GLY A 119 -13.43 9.59 9.84
N ARG A 120 -14.01 8.43 9.53
CA ARG A 120 -15.40 8.10 9.94
C ARG A 120 -15.52 7.94 11.46
N GLN A 121 -14.53 7.37 12.12
CA GLN A 121 -14.49 7.24 13.57
C GLN A 121 -14.45 8.62 14.24
N ASP A 122 -13.49 9.46 13.86
CA ASP A 122 -13.28 10.78 14.47
C ASP A 122 -14.52 11.68 14.28
N LEU A 123 -15.09 11.71 13.07
CA LEU A 123 -16.32 12.44 12.81
C LEU A 123 -17.51 11.89 13.60
N GLY A 124 -17.53 10.58 13.84
CA GLY A 124 -18.53 9.92 14.69
C GLY A 124 -18.43 10.37 16.15
N GLU A 125 -17.21 10.49 16.68
CA GLU A 125 -16.93 10.97 18.03
C GLU A 125 -17.30 12.45 18.18
N LEU A 126 -16.89 13.30 17.23
CA LEU A 126 -17.22 14.72 17.23
C LEU A 126 -18.74 14.94 17.20
N ARG A 127 -19.47 14.20 16.36
CA ARG A 127 -20.93 14.26 16.30
C ARG A 127 -21.57 13.86 17.63
N ARG A 128 -21.02 12.85 18.30
CA ARG A 128 -21.50 12.42 19.63
C ARG A 128 -21.31 13.51 20.67
N VAL A 129 -20.12 14.12 20.73
CA VAL A 129 -19.82 15.23 21.66
C VAL A 129 -20.73 16.43 21.41
N LEU A 130 -20.90 16.83 20.14
CA LEU A 130 -21.81 17.91 19.77
C LEU A 130 -23.27 17.59 20.14
N GLY A 131 -23.68 16.32 20.04
CA GLY A 131 -24.99 15.86 20.50
C GLY A 131 -25.22 16.10 22.00
N VAL A 132 -24.23 15.75 22.84
CA VAL A 132 -24.30 15.99 24.30
C VAL A 132 -24.35 17.47 24.62
N LEU A 133 -23.50 18.28 23.99
CA LEU A 133 -23.48 19.73 24.20
C LEU A 133 -24.80 20.39 23.79
N ARG A 134 -25.43 19.87 22.72
CA ARG A 134 -26.75 20.32 22.28
C ARG A 134 -27.86 19.94 23.26
N GLU A 135 -27.82 18.74 23.86
CA GLU A 135 -28.81 18.29 24.84
C GLU A 135 -28.78 19.12 26.14
N VAL A 136 -27.58 19.57 26.56
CA VAL A 136 -27.42 20.54 27.66
C VAL A 136 -28.03 21.90 27.30
N ALA A 137 -27.87 22.34 26.04
CA ALA A 137 -28.45 23.60 25.57
C ALA A 137 -29.99 23.55 25.42
N ASP A 138 -30.55 22.38 25.10
CA ASP A 138 -31.99 22.20 24.82
C ASP A 138 -32.81 21.74 26.05
N SER A 139 -32.21 21.57 27.24
CA SER A 139 -32.94 21.15 28.46
C SER A 139 -33.80 22.30 29.04
N PRO A 140 -35.14 22.15 29.21
CA PRO A 140 -36.07 23.24 29.56
C PRO A 140 -36.03 23.70 31.03
N SER A 141 -34.95 23.44 31.75
CA SER A 141 -34.68 24.00 33.08
C SER A 141 -33.18 24.12 33.33
N SER A 142 -32.47 24.73 32.38
CA SER A 142 -31.15 25.30 32.60
C SER A 142 -31.22 26.81 32.36
N GLU A 143 -31.89 27.53 33.26
CA GLU A 143 -31.42 28.89 33.51
C GLU A 143 -29.98 28.73 34.00
N PRO A 144 -28.98 29.31 33.33
CA PRO A 144 -27.62 29.22 33.83
C PRO A 144 -27.65 29.87 35.21
N LEU A 145 -27.26 29.14 36.25
CA LEU A 145 -26.96 29.71 37.57
C LEU A 145 -25.69 30.55 37.45
N LEU A 146 -25.78 31.63 36.67
CA LEU A 146 -24.94 32.80 36.77
C LEU A 146 -25.28 33.38 38.14
N SER A 147 -24.55 32.94 39.15
CA SER A 147 -24.34 33.80 40.33
C SER A 147 -23.98 35.17 39.76
N PRO A 148 -24.65 36.26 40.13
CA PRO A 148 -24.63 37.49 39.35
C PRO A 148 -23.18 37.86 39.07
N GLN A 149 -22.82 37.88 37.78
CA GLN A 149 -21.52 38.38 37.38
C GLN A 149 -21.44 39.84 37.88
N PRO A 150 -20.34 40.24 38.51
CA PRO A 150 -20.16 41.61 38.95
C PRO A 150 -20.38 42.56 37.77
N ASP A 151 -21.12 43.63 37.98
CA ASP A 151 -21.40 44.61 36.94
C ASP A 151 -20.09 45.35 36.60
N ILE A 152 -20.00 45.97 35.42
CA ILE A 152 -18.78 46.66 34.95
C ILE A 152 -18.34 47.76 35.93
N VAL A 153 -19.28 48.28 36.73
CA VAL A 153 -19.02 49.25 37.80
C VAL A 153 -18.28 48.66 39.02
N ASP A 154 -18.23 47.33 39.17
CA ASP A 154 -17.52 46.64 40.25
C ASP A 154 -16.07 46.28 39.88
N ILE A 155 -15.65 46.54 38.63
CA ILE A 155 -14.28 46.24 38.15
C ILE A 155 -13.21 46.97 38.98
N ASP A 156 -13.47 48.20 39.39
CA ASP A 156 -12.53 48.97 40.20
C ASP A 156 -12.35 48.37 41.60
N MET A 157 -13.41 47.82 42.19
CA MET A 157 -13.36 47.14 43.48
C MET A 157 -12.58 45.81 43.40
N LEU A 158 -12.77 45.04 42.33
CA LEU A 158 -12.01 43.81 42.05
C LEU A 158 -10.53 44.11 41.77
N CYS A 159 -10.25 45.15 40.98
CA CYS A 159 -8.89 45.61 40.70
C CYS A 159 -8.18 46.12 41.96
N ALA A 160 -8.92 46.74 42.90
CA ALA A 160 -8.39 47.14 44.20
C ALA A 160 -8.02 45.93 45.07
N GLY A 161 -8.89 44.91 45.13
CA GLY A 161 -8.66 43.68 45.90
C GLY A 161 -7.41 42.90 45.48
N VAL A 162 -7.16 42.82 44.16
CA VAL A 162 -5.93 42.19 43.61
C VAL A 162 -4.68 42.99 43.97
N ARG A 163 -4.74 44.33 43.95
CA ARG A 163 -3.59 45.18 44.32
C ARG A 163 -3.29 45.19 45.82
N THR A 164 -4.29 44.90 46.66
CA THR A 164 -4.11 44.79 48.11
C THR A 164 -3.68 43.41 48.59
N SER A 165 -3.59 42.40 47.71
CA SER A 165 -2.91 41.15 48.04
C SER A 165 -1.39 41.32 47.86
N PRO A 166 -0.58 41.30 48.92
CA PRO A 166 0.85 41.04 48.75
C PRO A 166 0.97 39.57 48.31
N GLY A 167 1.71 39.32 47.24
CA GLY A 167 1.87 37.98 46.69
C GLY A 167 2.20 36.95 47.76
N SER A 168 1.45 35.85 47.75
CA SER A 168 1.77 34.60 48.44
C SER A 168 1.32 33.42 47.58
#